data_AF-A0A6M3XWZ4-F1
#
_entry.id   AF-A0A6M3XWZ4-F1
#
_cell.length_a   1.000
_cell.length_b   1.000
_cell.length_c   1.000
_cell.angle_alpha   90.00
_cell.angle_beta   90.00
_cell.angle_gamma   90.00
#
_symmetry.space_group_name_H-M   'P 1'
#
loop_
_entity.id
_entity.type
_entity.pdbx_description
1 polymer ?
#
loop_
_entity_poly.entity_id
_entity_poly.type
_entity_poly.pdbx_seq_one_letter_code
_entity_poly.pdbx_strand_id
1 'polypeptide(L)'
;MSTVFPEPLFEYWVGLSPGAFSVNDLSNQIDIRQIYVDMCEKLVIKGVLDRYKDRRGWYIPKQAELIELDFKKAEVKPVDIWLPFNLSDLVEIHPGNIIIFSGIPNSGKSAMFYNIIYENQEKGWDIHLFNSESGAGELKKRLNKFPHRAIE
;
A
#
# COMPACT_ATOMS: atom_id res chain seq x y z
N MET A 1 7.73 -13.25 -17.19
CA MET A 1 8.32 -14.07 -16.10
C MET A 1 7.56 -13.70 -14.84
N SER A 2 6.71 -14.58 -14.34
CA SER A 2 6.03 -14.39 -13.06
C SER A 2 7.02 -14.77 -11.95
N THR A 3 7.51 -13.75 -11.25
CA THR A 3 8.48 -13.91 -10.17
C THR A 3 7.78 -14.34 -8.89
N VAL A 4 8.15 -15.50 -8.36
CA VAL A 4 7.81 -15.94 -7.00
C VAL A 4 8.68 -15.15 -6.02
N PHE A 5 8.10 -14.69 -4.91
CA PHE A 5 8.87 -14.04 -3.86
C PHE A 5 9.94 -14.98 -3.29
N PRO A 6 11.19 -14.52 -3.10
CA PRO A 6 12.17 -15.26 -2.31
C PRO A 6 11.62 -15.59 -0.92
N GLU A 7 11.85 -16.82 -0.45
CA GLU A 7 11.27 -17.36 0.80
C GLU A 7 11.46 -16.44 2.03
N PRO A 8 12.64 -15.82 2.27
CA PRO A 8 12.82 -14.90 3.40
C PRO A 8 11.98 -13.62 3.32
N LEU A 9 11.80 -13.08 2.12
CA LEU A 9 10.99 -11.87 1.90
C LEU A 9 9.50 -12.18 2.07
N PHE A 10 9.08 -13.36 1.63
CA PHE A 10 7.70 -13.81 1.80
C PHE A 10 7.35 -14.01 3.28
N GLU A 11 8.22 -14.65 4.05
CA GLU A 11 8.03 -14.84 5.50
C GLU A 11 7.87 -13.50 6.24
N TYR A 12 8.74 -12.53 5.95
CA TYR A 12 8.65 -11.18 6.51
C TYR A 12 7.34 -10.48 6.11
N TRP A 13 6.98 -10.50 4.83
CA TRP A 13 5.78 -9.84 4.33
C TRP A 13 4.50 -10.41 4.95
N VAL A 14 4.41 -11.74 5.05
CA VAL A 14 3.26 -12.42 5.66
C VAL A 14 3.14 -12.08 7.15
N GLY A 15 4.26 -11.98 7.88
CA GLY A 15 4.26 -11.58 9.29
C GLY A 15 3.76 -10.17 9.55
N LEU A 16 3.86 -9.26 8.58
CA LEU A 16 3.34 -7.90 8.66
C LEU A 16 1.83 -7.79 8.35
N SER A 17 1.24 -8.81 7.75
CA SER A 17 -0.17 -8.77 7.36
C SER A 17 -1.08 -9.04 8.55
N PRO A 18 -2.00 -8.14 8.95
CA PRO A 18 -2.82 -8.33 10.14
C PRO A 18 -4.06 -9.22 9.91
N GLY A 19 -4.14 -9.96 8.79
CA GLY A 19 -5.38 -10.61 8.36
C GLY A 19 -5.20 -11.99 7.74
N ALA A 20 -6.30 -12.75 7.75
CA ALA A 20 -6.38 -14.00 7.01
C ALA A 20 -6.34 -13.74 5.49
N PHE A 21 -5.62 -14.57 4.76
CA PHE A 21 -5.46 -14.45 3.31
C PHE A 21 -5.53 -15.82 2.62
N SER A 22 -5.88 -15.80 1.34
CA SER A 22 -5.86 -16.97 0.47
C SER A 22 -4.62 -16.97 -0.42
N VAL A 23 -4.10 -18.15 -0.76
CA VAL A 23 -3.10 -18.27 -1.85
C VAL A 23 -3.62 -17.77 -3.20
N ASN A 24 -4.95 -17.69 -3.37
CA ASN A 24 -5.55 -17.06 -4.56
C ASN A 24 -5.33 -15.54 -4.59
N ASP A 25 -5.18 -14.90 -3.42
CA ASP A 25 -4.89 -13.46 -3.33
C ASP A 25 -3.43 -13.18 -3.73
N LEU A 26 -2.55 -14.18 -3.59
CA LEU A 26 -1.12 -14.08 -3.93
C LEU A 26 -0.84 -14.33 -5.42
N SER A 27 -1.55 -15.27 -6.03
CA SER A 27 -1.42 -15.54 -7.46
C SER A 27 -2.67 -16.22 -8.03
N ASN A 28 -3.00 -15.84 -9.27
CA ASN A 28 -4.03 -16.52 -10.05
C ASN A 28 -3.51 -17.62 -10.99
N GLN A 29 -2.19 -17.79 -11.06
CA GLN A 29 -1.57 -18.84 -11.89
C GLN A 29 -1.46 -20.16 -11.11
N ILE A 30 -1.95 -21.25 -11.71
CA ILE A 30 -2.10 -22.56 -11.04
C ILE A 30 -0.75 -23.14 -10.59
N ASP A 31 0.26 -23.04 -11.44
CA ASP A 31 1.64 -23.48 -11.19
C ASP A 31 2.29 -22.75 -10.01
N ILE A 32 2.04 -21.44 -9.90
CA ILE A 32 2.58 -20.61 -8.81
C ILE A 32 1.81 -20.81 -7.50
N ARG A 33 0.51 -21.07 -7.58
CA ARG A 33 -0.32 -21.31 -6.39
C ARG A 33 0.21 -22.47 -5.55
N GLN A 34 0.64 -23.56 -6.19
CA GLN A 34 1.19 -24.70 -5.46
C GLN A 34 2.46 -24.33 -4.70
N ILE A 35 3.32 -23.49 -5.29
CA ILE A 35 4.54 -23.00 -4.63
C ILE A 35 4.17 -22.19 -3.37
N TYR A 36 3.19 -21.28 -3.45
CA TYR A 36 2.75 -20.53 -2.27
C TYR A 36 2.07 -21.40 -1.22
N VAL A 37 1.35 -22.46 -1.62
CA VAL A 37 0.80 -23.44 -0.67
C VAL A 37 1.94 -24.10 0.10
N ASP A 38 2.97 -24.59 -0.59
CA ASP A 38 4.10 -25.27 0.04
C ASP A 38 4.88 -24.31 0.96
N MET A 39 5.08 -23.05 0.55
CA MET A 39 5.68 -22.01 1.38
C MET A 39 4.86 -21.72 2.64
N CYS A 40 3.54 -21.53 2.52
CA CYS A 40 2.67 -21.30 3.66
C CYS A 40 2.64 -22.49 4.62
N GLU A 41 2.61 -23.73 4.12
CA GLU A 41 2.65 -24.92 4.97
C GLU A 41 3.97 -25.03 5.74
N LYS A 42 5.11 -24.66 5.14
CA LYS A 42 6.37 -24.53 5.89
C LYS A 42 6.28 -23.48 7.00
N LEU A 43 5.65 -22.33 6.74
CA LEU A 43 5.45 -21.28 7.74
C LEU A 43 4.48 -21.69 8.86
N VAL A 44 3.50 -22.55 8.57
CA VAL A 44 2.65 -23.18 9.59
C VAL A 44 3.47 -24.09 10.50
N ILE A 45 4.35 -24.92 9.92
CA ILE A 45 5.26 -25.78 10.68
C ILE A 45 6.22 -24.95 11.55
N LYS A 46 6.73 -23.82 11.04
CA LYS A 46 7.56 -22.88 11.79
C LYS A 46 6.80 -22.10 12.87
N GLY A 47 5.47 -22.17 12.89
CA GLY A 47 4.62 -21.45 13.85
C GLY A 47 4.41 -19.97 13.55
N VAL A 48 4.75 -19.51 12.33
CA VAL A 48 4.53 -18.13 11.87
C VAL A 48 3.07 -17.92 11.41
N LEU A 49 2.46 -18.97 10.85
CA LEU A 49 1.09 -18.98 10.36
C LEU A 49 0.26 -20.04 11.09
N ASP A 50 -1.05 -19.80 11.18
CA ASP A 50 -2.05 -20.84 11.45
C ASP A 50 -2.93 -21.05 10.20
N ARG A 51 -3.46 -22.27 10.02
CA ARG A 51 -4.47 -22.54 8.99
C ARG A 51 -5.77 -21.84 9.38
N TYR A 52 -6.33 -21.05 8.46
CA TYR A 52 -7.54 -20.27 8.76
C TYR A 52 -8.80 -21.09 8.50
N LYS A 53 -9.38 -21.64 9.58
CA LYS A 53 -10.57 -22.51 9.56
C LYS A 53 -10.36 -23.76 8.67
N ASP A 54 -11.44 -24.46 8.32
CA ASP A 54 -11.42 -25.62 7.40
C ASP A 54 -11.35 -25.23 5.90
N ARG A 55 -10.77 -24.07 5.57
CA ARG A 55 -10.64 -23.62 4.19
C ARG A 55 -9.25 -23.93 3.64
N ARG A 56 -9.19 -24.83 2.65
CA ARG A 56 -7.93 -25.18 1.99
C ARG A 56 -7.30 -23.95 1.32
N GLY A 57 -6.01 -23.72 1.56
CA GLY A 57 -5.27 -22.59 0.99
C GLY A 57 -5.58 -21.24 1.64
N TRP A 58 -6.09 -21.24 2.87
CA TRP A 58 -6.28 -20.04 3.68
C TRP A 58 -5.41 -20.09 4.93
N TYR A 59 -4.73 -18.98 5.21
CA TYR A 59 -3.79 -18.88 6.31
C TYR A 59 -4.02 -17.55 7.06
N ILE A 60 -3.65 -17.51 8.33
CA ILE A 60 -3.66 -16.30 9.14
C ILE A 60 -2.32 -16.19 9.89
N PRO A 61 -1.67 -15.02 9.89
CA PRO A 61 -0.47 -14.82 10.67
C PRO A 61 -0.74 -15.00 12.16
N LYS A 62 0.15 -15.73 12.82
CA LYS A 62 0.05 -15.95 14.26
C LYS A 62 0.47 -14.67 14.96
N GLN A 63 -0.50 -13.78 15.22
CA GLN A 63 -0.26 -12.55 15.97
C GLN A 63 -0.07 -12.88 17.46
N ALA A 64 1.19 -12.98 17.88
CA ALA A 64 1.53 -13.19 19.29
C ALA A 64 1.56 -11.88 20.09
N GLU A 65 1.76 -10.74 19.43
CA GLU A 65 2.01 -9.46 20.10
C GLU A 65 0.83 -8.51 19.91
N LEU A 66 0.06 -8.32 20.98
CA LEU A 66 -0.84 -7.19 21.09
C LEU A 66 0.03 -5.95 21.34
N ILE A 67 0.22 -5.13 20.31
CA ILE A 67 0.98 -3.89 20.44
C ILE A 67 0.12 -2.94 21.29
N GLU A 68 0.51 -2.73 22.54
CA GLU A 68 -0.14 -1.76 23.41
C GLU A 68 0.09 -0.35 22.86
N LEU A 69 -1.01 0.33 22.54
CA LEU A 69 -0.96 1.68 21.97
C LEU A 69 -0.98 2.69 23.12
N ASP A 70 0.20 3.20 23.51
CA ASP A 70 0.35 4.22 24.55
C ASP A 70 -0.07 5.60 24.02
N PHE A 71 -1.39 5.81 23.91
CA PHE A 71 -1.96 7.08 23.44
C PHE A 71 -1.61 8.28 24.31
N LYS A 72 -1.17 8.08 25.57
CA LYS A 72 -0.80 9.16 26.48
C LYS A 72 0.56 9.78 26.14
N LYS A 73 1.44 9.00 25.50
CA LYS A 73 2.77 9.46 25.04
C LYS A 73 2.86 9.66 23.53
N ALA A 74 1.76 9.42 22.80
CA ALA A 74 1.73 9.59 21.36
C ALA A 74 2.01 11.05 20.96
N GLU A 75 2.88 11.22 19.98
CA GLU A 75 3.19 12.54 19.43
C GLU A 75 2.03 13.01 18.54
N VAL A 76 1.51 14.22 18.81
CA VAL A 76 0.35 14.79 18.11
C VAL A 76 0.78 15.71 16.97
N LYS A 77 1.99 15.55 16.42
CA LYS A 77 2.43 16.43 15.33
C LYS A 77 1.70 16.09 14.03
N PRO A 78 0.95 17.04 13.45
CA PRO A 78 0.37 16.83 12.13
C PRO A 78 1.48 16.81 11.07
N VAL A 79 1.22 16.10 9.98
CA VAL A 79 2.06 16.13 8.79
C VAL A 79 1.67 17.33 7.94
N ASP A 80 2.67 18.11 7.50
CA ASP A 80 2.48 19.24 6.61
C ASP A 80 2.34 18.76 5.16
N ILE A 81 1.14 18.26 4.83
CA ILE A 81 0.76 17.89 3.46
C ILE A 81 -0.03 19.04 2.84
N TRP A 82 0.43 19.51 1.69
CA TRP A 82 -0.32 20.46 0.89
C TRP A 82 -1.54 19.78 0.25
N LEU A 83 -2.72 20.39 0.42
CA LEU A 83 -3.96 20.05 -0.26
C LEU A 83 -4.55 21.28 -0.98
N PRO A 84 -5.18 21.09 -2.14
CA PRO A 84 -5.80 22.18 -2.89
C PRO A 84 -7.00 22.78 -2.17
N PHE A 85 -7.49 23.93 -2.64
CA PHE A 85 -8.66 24.65 -2.09
C PHE A 85 -8.50 25.04 -0.62
N ASN A 86 -7.25 25.23 -0.18
CA ASN A 86 -6.91 25.57 1.20
C ASN A 86 -7.34 24.50 2.21
N LEU A 87 -7.52 23.25 1.77
CA LEU A 87 -7.91 22.15 2.65
C LEU A 87 -6.85 21.86 3.71
N SER A 88 -5.57 22.15 3.44
CA SER A 88 -4.49 22.02 4.43
C SER A 88 -4.75 22.80 5.72
N ASP A 89 -5.47 23.91 5.64
CA ASP A 89 -5.78 24.77 6.79
C ASP A 89 -7.08 24.37 7.50
N LEU A 90 -7.84 23.46 6.90
CA LEU A 90 -9.16 23.05 7.38
C LEU A 90 -9.15 21.68 8.07
N VAL A 91 -8.10 20.88 7.86
CA VAL A 91 -7.98 19.54 8.45
C VAL A 91 -6.56 19.27 8.94
N GLU A 92 -6.45 18.69 10.13
CA GLU A 92 -5.19 18.14 10.63
C GLU A 92 -5.00 16.71 10.12
N ILE A 93 -3.87 16.46 9.46
CA ILE A 93 -3.52 15.15 8.92
C ILE A 93 -2.41 14.57 9.80
N HIS A 94 -2.55 13.32 10.23
CA HIS A 94 -1.55 12.63 11.05
C HIS A 94 -0.89 11.47 10.28
N PRO A 95 0.31 11.02 10.71
CA PRO A 95 0.92 9.82 10.15
C PRO A 95 -0.03 8.62 10.22
N GLY A 96 -0.16 7.89 9.11
CA GLY A 96 -1.06 6.73 8.99
C GLY A 96 -2.48 7.04 8.51
N ASN A 97 -2.85 8.33 8.40
CA ASN A 97 -4.13 8.70 7.81
C ASN A 97 -4.22 8.27 6.33
N ILE A 98 -5.41 7.81 5.92
CA ILE A 98 -5.72 7.49 4.53
C ILE A 98 -6.66 8.55 3.98
N ILE A 99 -6.25 9.24 2.91
CA ILE A 99 -7.04 10.27 2.23
C ILE A 99 -7.58 9.67 0.92
N ILE A 100 -8.90 9.75 0.73
CA ILE A 100 -9.58 9.18 -0.44
C ILE A 100 -10.20 10.29 -1.28
N PHE A 101 -9.80 10.38 -2.55
CA PHE A 101 -10.40 11.28 -3.53
C PHE A 101 -11.42 10.51 -4.39
N SER A 102 -12.71 10.77 -4.19
CA SER A 102 -13.80 10.14 -4.94
C SER A 102 -14.56 11.14 -5.81
N GLY A 103 -15.23 10.65 -6.86
CA GLY A 103 -15.96 11.46 -7.82
C GLY A 103 -16.19 10.76 -9.16
N ILE A 104 -17.00 11.35 -10.03
CA ILE A 104 -17.36 10.77 -11.33
C ILE A 104 -16.18 10.77 -12.33
N PRO A 105 -16.17 9.91 -13.36
CA PRO A 105 -15.18 9.98 -14.44
C PRO A 105 -15.07 11.39 -15.03
N ASN A 106 -13.86 11.79 -15.45
CA ASN A 106 -13.56 13.12 -15.99
C ASN A 106 -13.79 14.32 -15.04
N SER A 107 -14.03 14.11 -13.75
CA SER A 107 -14.14 15.21 -12.77
C SER A 107 -12.79 15.85 -12.37
N GLY A 108 -11.69 15.46 -13.01
CA GLY A 108 -10.35 16.00 -12.71
C GLY A 108 -9.61 15.35 -11.55
N LYS A 109 -10.09 14.23 -10.97
CA LYS A 109 -9.44 13.55 -9.83
C LYS A 109 -7.95 13.28 -10.05
N SER A 110 -7.59 12.69 -11.19
CA SER A 110 -6.19 12.38 -11.47
C SER A 110 -5.34 13.66 -11.57
N ALA A 111 -5.87 14.73 -12.16
CA ALA A 111 -5.16 16.01 -12.24
C ALA A 111 -4.96 16.64 -10.87
N MET A 112 -5.99 16.61 -10.00
CA MET A 112 -5.90 17.06 -8.61
C MET A 112 -4.87 16.23 -7.83
N PHE A 113 -4.89 14.91 -7.99
CA PHE A 113 -3.95 14.01 -7.32
C PHE A 113 -2.50 14.25 -7.78
N TYR A 114 -2.26 14.43 -9.08
CA TYR A 114 -0.93 14.79 -9.58
C TYR A 114 -0.45 16.15 -9.08
N ASN A 115 -1.36 17.12 -8.93
CA ASN A 115 -1.02 18.41 -8.35
C ASN A 115 -0.61 18.28 -6.88
N ILE A 116 -1.32 17.45 -6.10
CA ILE A 116 -0.95 17.16 -4.71
C ILE A 116 0.44 16.50 -4.64
N ILE A 117 0.71 15.51 -5.48
CA ILE A 117 2.04 14.88 -5.56
C ILE A 117 3.09 15.94 -5.87
N TYR A 118 2.86 16.75 -6.90
CA TYR A 118 3.79 17.79 -7.34
C TYR A 118 4.17 18.76 -6.21
N GLU A 119 3.17 19.37 -5.57
CA GLU A 119 3.39 20.36 -4.50
C GLU A 119 4.07 19.74 -3.26
N ASN A 120 3.77 18.48 -2.94
CA ASN A 120 4.39 17.81 -1.80
C ASN A 120 5.80 17.27 -2.10
N GLN A 121 6.10 16.93 -3.35
CA GLN A 121 7.49 16.65 -3.77
C GLN A 121 8.36 17.91 -3.65
N GLU A 122 7.84 19.09 -3.99
CA GLU A 122 8.56 20.35 -3.81
C GLU A 122 8.86 20.66 -2.33
N LYS A 123 7.97 20.25 -1.42
CA LYS A 123 8.20 20.31 0.04
C LYS A 123 9.25 19.30 0.55
N GLY A 124 9.71 18.38 -0.29
CA GLY A 124 10.74 17.39 0.05
C GLY A 124 10.21 16.05 0.59
N TRP A 125 8.92 15.75 0.42
CA TRP A 125 8.38 14.45 0.77
C TRP A 125 8.85 13.35 -0.19
N ASP A 126 9.17 12.17 0.36
CA ASP A 126 9.38 10.95 -0.44
C ASP A 126 8.00 10.37 -0.82
N ILE A 127 7.72 10.29 -2.13
CA ILE A 127 6.40 9.93 -2.65
C ILE A 127 6.51 8.70 -3.57
N HIS A 128 5.74 7.67 -3.24
CA HIS A 128 5.59 6.47 -4.05
C HIS A 128 4.23 6.45 -4.75
N LEU A 129 4.24 6.53 -6.09
CA LEU A 129 3.03 6.48 -6.92
C LEU A 129 2.76 5.05 -7.40
N PHE A 130 1.62 4.49 -7.01
CA PHE A 130 1.09 3.26 -7.55
C PHE A 130 -0.05 3.57 -8.53
N ASN A 131 0.10 3.19 -9.80
CA ASN A 131 -0.88 3.47 -10.85
C ASN A 131 -1.22 2.19 -11.60
N SER A 132 -2.51 1.86 -11.65
CA SER A 132 -3.06 0.71 -12.40
C SER A 132 -3.94 1.12 -13.58
N GLU A 133 -4.23 2.41 -13.76
CA GLU A 133 -5.19 2.91 -14.76
C GLU A 133 -4.50 3.26 -16.09
N SER A 134 -3.35 3.94 -16.03
CA SER A 134 -2.68 4.48 -17.22
C SER A 134 -1.27 3.94 -17.41
N GLY A 135 -0.89 3.68 -18.66
CA GLY A 135 0.48 3.31 -19.01
C GLY A 135 1.49 4.45 -18.82
N ALA A 136 2.78 4.10 -18.78
CA ALA A 136 3.87 5.04 -18.49
C ALA A 136 3.91 6.28 -19.41
N GLY A 137 3.63 6.09 -20.71
CA GLY A 137 3.62 7.21 -21.67
C GLY A 137 2.52 8.23 -21.43
N GLU A 138 1.33 7.76 -21.03
CA GLU A 138 0.22 8.65 -20.69
C GLU A 138 0.50 9.41 -19.40
N LEU A 139 1.02 8.71 -18.38
CA LEU A 139 1.41 9.31 -17.12
C LEU A 139 2.47 10.41 -17.35
N LYS A 140 3.54 10.12 -18.10
CA LYS A 140 4.57 11.11 -18.47
C LYS A 140 3.98 12.34 -19.15
N LYS A 141 3.07 12.13 -20.12
CA LYS A 141 2.39 13.24 -20.81
C LYS A 141 1.56 14.10 -19.84
N ARG A 142 0.90 13.51 -18.86
CA ARG A 142 0.09 14.23 -17.86
C ARG A 142 0.98 15.01 -16.89
N LEU A 143 2.06 14.40 -16.41
CA LEU A 143 3.03 15.01 -15.50
C LEU A 143 3.82 16.15 -16.15
N ASN A 144 4.14 16.06 -17.45
CA ASN A 144 4.81 17.14 -18.18
C ASN A 144 3.95 18.40 -18.38
N LYS A 145 2.68 18.39 -17.99
CA LYS A 145 1.83 19.59 -18.02
C LYS A 145 2.06 20.53 -16.83
N PHE A 146 2.76 20.06 -15.79
CA PHE A 146 3.07 20.89 -14.63
C PHE A 146 4.26 21.80 -14.98
N PRO A 147 4.10 23.13 -14.86
CA PRO A 147 4.98 24.11 -15.51
C PRO A 147 6.39 24.25 -14.92
N HIS A 148 6.70 23.58 -13.80
CA HIS A 148 7.87 23.93 -12.99
C HIS A 148 8.95 22.84 -12.82
N ARG A 149 8.82 21.64 -13.42
CA ARG A 149 9.94 20.71 -13.71
C ARG A 149 9.51 19.57 -14.63
N ALA A 150 10.39 19.16 -15.54
CA ALA A 150 10.31 17.81 -16.09
C ALA A 150 10.61 16.85 -14.94
N ILE A 151 9.70 15.92 -14.65
CA ILE A 151 9.92 14.86 -13.67
C ILE A 151 10.93 13.90 -14.31
N GLU A 152 12.21 14.03 -13.93
CA GLU A 152 13.28 13.07 -14.26
C GLU A 152 13.25 11.87 -13.32
#